data_AF-A0A9C8WGX8-F1
#
_entry.id   AF-A0A9C8WGX8-F1
#
_cell.length_a   1.000
_cell.length_b   1.000
_cell.length_c   1.000
_cell.angle_alpha   90.00
_cell.angle_beta   90.00
_cell.angle_gamma   90.00
#
_symmetry.space_group_name_H-M   'P 1'
#
loop_
_entity.id
_entity.type
_entity.pdbx_description
1 polymer ?
#
loop_
_entity_poly.entity_id
_entity_poly.type
_entity_poly.pdbx_seq_one_letter_code
_entity_poly.pdbx_strand_id
1 'polypeptide(L)'
;MDNPLDNVFAFAEQAYVQRQAENVLALCLEQRSLAPVHMLVEDLVLAAGPQSVMALNEILNEAEGYRSRSLDDLQRLFLSLQSDLSERGVRLSALASDPLSLLDGALPAFQERLAGMDDVEPVLASIAETKQAMQEVVSRLELLRELTTYVEDWLWGMARQWIQTLPPAFPGGSVPGGEYVQ
;
A
#
# COMPACT_ATOMS: atom_id res chain seq x y z
N MET A 1 21.37 26.29 -18.79
CA MET A 1 22.24 26.12 -17.62
C MET A 1 21.29 25.88 -16.46
N ASP A 2 21.25 24.66 -15.95
CA ASP A 2 20.43 24.35 -14.78
C ASP A 2 20.97 25.13 -13.58
N ASN A 3 20.14 25.98 -13.00
CA ASN A 3 20.50 26.78 -11.85
C ASN A 3 20.60 25.83 -10.65
N PRO A 4 21.74 25.73 -9.95
CA PRO A 4 21.91 24.81 -8.83
C PRO A 4 20.90 25.05 -7.70
N LEU A 5 20.34 26.25 -7.60
CA LEU A 5 19.25 26.56 -6.66
C LEU A 5 17.95 25.85 -7.03
N ASP A 6 17.64 25.71 -8.32
CA ASP A 6 16.42 25.04 -8.79
C ASP A 6 16.46 23.55 -8.42
N ASN A 7 17.65 22.93 -8.49
CA ASN A 7 17.86 21.55 -8.05
C ASN A 7 17.66 21.38 -6.53
N VAL A 8 18.09 22.36 -5.73
CA VAL A 8 17.89 22.33 -4.26
C VAL A 8 16.42 22.52 -3.92
N PHE A 9 15.71 23.42 -4.61
CA PHE A 9 14.27 23.62 -4.40
C PHE A 9 13.46 22.41 -4.82
N ALA A 10 13.74 21.81 -5.98
CA ALA A 10 13.08 20.58 -6.44
C ALA A 10 13.30 19.42 -5.46
N PHE A 11 14.53 19.27 -4.93
CA PHE A 11 14.82 18.27 -3.90
C PHE A 11 14.03 18.53 -2.61
N ALA A 12 13.98 19.78 -2.14
CA ALA A 12 13.26 20.14 -0.92
C ALA A 12 11.74 19.92 -1.07
N GLU A 13 11.18 20.23 -2.24
CA GLU A 13 9.78 19.99 -2.57
C GLU A 13 9.46 18.49 -2.58
N GLN A 14 10.30 17.68 -3.24
CA GLN A 14 10.13 16.23 -3.25
C GLN A 14 10.19 15.65 -1.82
N ALA A 15 11.16 16.06 -1.01
CA ALA A 15 11.29 15.59 0.37
C ALA A 15 10.10 16.02 1.24
N TYR A 16 9.55 17.21 1.00
CA TYR A 16 8.34 17.67 1.68
C TYR A 16 7.13 16.81 1.33
N VAL A 17 6.93 16.52 0.04
CA VAL A 17 5.84 15.69 -0.47
C VAL A 17 5.95 14.26 0.07
N GLN A 18 7.14 13.67 0.04
CA GLN A 18 7.39 12.34 0.62
C GLN A 18 7.02 12.30 2.10
N ARG A 19 7.49 13.27 2.89
CA ARG A 19 7.14 13.36 4.31
C ARG A 19 5.64 13.52 4.54
N GLN A 20 4.94 14.24 3.68
CA GLN A 20 3.49 14.39 3.76
C GLN A 20 2.77 13.06 3.46
N ALA A 21 3.25 12.31 2.47
CA ALA A 21 2.78 10.95 2.17
C ALA A 21 3.00 9.99 3.34
N GLU A 22 4.19 9.97 3.94
CA GLU A 22 4.49 9.17 5.14
C GLU A 22 3.53 9.48 6.29
N ASN A 23 3.35 10.77 6.60
CA ASN A 23 2.48 11.21 7.69
C ASN A 23 1.01 10.81 7.45
N VAL A 24 0.51 10.98 6.22
CA VAL A 24 -0.89 10.65 5.94
C VAL A 24 -1.13 9.14 6.02
N LEU A 25 -0.18 8.34 5.55
CA LEU A 25 -0.25 6.88 5.64
C LEU A 25 -0.20 6.41 7.09
N ALA A 26 0.68 7.00 7.91
CA ALA A 26 0.74 6.71 9.34
C ALA A 26 -0.61 7.02 10.02
N LEU A 27 -1.20 8.19 9.75
CA LEU A 27 -2.52 8.55 10.29
C LEU A 27 -3.63 7.61 9.83
N CYS A 28 -3.61 7.18 8.56
CA CYS A 28 -4.60 6.21 8.07
C CYS A 28 -4.51 4.89 8.82
N LEU A 29 -3.29 4.37 9.01
CA LEU A 29 -3.03 3.11 9.72
C LEU A 29 -3.37 3.20 11.21
N GLU A 30 -3.04 4.31 11.87
CA GLU A 30 -3.36 4.56 13.29
C GLU A 30 -4.87 4.68 13.52
N GLN A 31 -5.57 5.40 12.64
CA GLN A 31 -7.02 5.66 12.77
C GLN A 31 -7.89 4.58 12.13
N ARG A 32 -7.29 3.62 11.41
CA ARG A 32 -7.97 2.62 10.58
C ARG A 32 -9.01 3.25 9.64
N SER A 33 -8.61 4.34 8.97
CA SER A 33 -9.51 5.17 8.18
C SER A 33 -8.80 5.72 6.95
N LEU A 34 -9.54 5.83 5.84
CA LEU A 34 -9.08 6.48 4.60
C LEU A 34 -9.29 8.01 4.62
N ALA A 35 -9.93 8.56 5.65
CA ALA A 35 -10.24 9.99 5.70
C ALA A 35 -9.00 10.89 5.54
N PRO A 36 -7.83 10.60 6.17
CA PRO A 36 -6.65 11.45 6.00
C PRO A 36 -6.16 11.50 4.54
N VAL A 37 -6.11 10.36 3.85
CA VAL A 37 -5.68 10.32 2.45
C VAL A 37 -6.71 10.95 1.52
N HIS A 38 -8.01 10.79 1.80
CA HIS A 38 -9.06 11.44 1.00
C HIS A 38 -8.90 12.96 1.02
N MET A 39 -8.77 13.56 2.20
CA MET A 39 -8.57 15.01 2.34
C MET A 39 -7.31 15.48 1.64
N LEU A 40 -6.18 14.78 1.82
CA LEU A 40 -4.92 15.17 1.18
C LEU A 40 -5.02 15.14 -0.34
N VAL A 41 -5.57 14.07 -0.91
CA VAL A 41 -5.71 13.93 -2.37
C VAL A 41 -6.63 15.01 -2.93
N GLU A 42 -7.76 15.26 -2.27
CA GLU A 42 -8.68 16.33 -2.66
C GLU A 42 -7.98 17.70 -2.64
N ASP A 43 -7.27 18.04 -1.56
CA ASP A 43 -6.53 19.30 -1.45
C ASP A 43 -5.45 19.44 -2.53
N LEU A 44 -4.68 18.38 -2.78
CA LEU A 44 -3.63 18.37 -3.80
C LEU A 44 -4.21 18.56 -5.21
N VAL A 45 -5.27 17.83 -5.55
CA VAL A 45 -5.89 17.90 -6.87
C VAL A 45 -6.59 19.25 -7.08
N LEU A 46 -7.25 19.80 -6.06
CA LEU A 46 -7.92 21.11 -6.14
C LEU A 46 -6.92 22.27 -6.21
N ALA A 47 -5.82 22.22 -5.47
CA ALA A 47 -4.84 23.29 -5.41
C ALA A 47 -3.84 23.27 -6.59
N ALA A 48 -3.29 22.10 -6.91
CA ALA A 48 -2.19 21.95 -7.87
C ALA A 48 -2.64 21.35 -9.22
N GLY A 49 -3.85 20.77 -9.28
CA GLY A 49 -4.40 20.18 -10.50
C GLY A 49 -3.43 19.18 -11.13
N PRO A 50 -3.02 19.37 -12.39
CA PRO A 50 -2.07 18.51 -13.08
C PRO A 50 -0.73 18.26 -12.38
N GLN A 51 -0.27 19.23 -11.58
CA GLN A 51 1.03 19.14 -10.89
C GLN A 51 0.97 18.21 -9.66
N SER A 52 -0.24 17.83 -9.21
CA SER A 52 -0.43 16.91 -8.09
C SER A 52 0.01 15.47 -8.38
N VAL A 53 0.17 15.10 -9.66
CA VAL A 53 0.53 13.73 -10.08
C VAL A 53 1.80 13.22 -9.42
N MET A 54 2.82 14.07 -9.27
CA MET A 54 4.05 13.68 -8.59
C MET A 54 3.79 13.31 -7.12
N ALA A 55 2.97 14.10 -6.43
CA ALA A 55 2.62 13.84 -5.04
C ALA A 55 1.76 12.58 -4.86
N LEU A 56 0.82 12.33 -5.78
CA LEU A 56 0.02 11.11 -5.75
C LEU A 56 0.87 9.86 -5.99
N ASN A 57 1.83 9.92 -6.91
CA ASN A 57 2.77 8.81 -7.12
C ASN A 57 3.63 8.57 -5.87
N GLU A 58 4.02 9.62 -5.15
CA GLU A 58 4.78 9.46 -3.91
C GLU A 58 3.95 8.76 -2.82
N ILE A 59 2.66 9.07 -2.71
CA ILE A 59 1.74 8.35 -1.82
C ILE A 59 1.69 6.86 -2.18
N LEU A 60 1.63 6.51 -3.47
CA LEU A 60 1.65 5.12 -3.93
C LEU A 60 2.98 4.42 -3.62
N ASN A 61 4.11 5.09 -3.84
CA ASN A 61 5.43 4.55 -3.54
C ASN A 61 5.59 4.24 -2.05
N GLU A 62 5.18 5.16 -1.19
CA GLU A 62 5.24 4.96 0.26
C GLU A 62 4.26 3.87 0.72
N ALA A 63 3.05 3.82 0.15
CA ALA A 63 2.08 2.77 0.42
C ALA A 63 2.62 1.37 0.08
N GLU A 64 3.32 1.24 -1.05
CA GLU A 64 3.98 -0.02 -1.44
C GLU A 64 5.12 -0.37 -0.47
N GLY A 65 5.89 0.62 -0.02
CA GLY A 65 6.89 0.43 1.04
C GLY A 65 6.28 -0.11 2.33
N TYR A 66 5.14 0.44 2.77
CA TYR A 66 4.39 -0.07 3.93
C TYR A 66 3.83 -1.47 3.71
N ARG A 67 3.33 -1.75 2.50
CA ARG A 67 2.82 -3.07 2.12
C ARG A 67 3.92 -4.12 2.20
N SER A 68 5.09 -3.86 1.61
CA SER A 68 6.24 -4.78 1.67
C SER A 68 6.65 -5.08 3.12
N ARG A 69 6.79 -4.04 3.96
CA ARG A 69 7.11 -4.22 5.38
C ARG A 69 6.06 -5.05 6.13
N SER A 70 4.78 -4.82 5.84
CA SER A 70 3.68 -5.56 6.46
C SER A 70 3.66 -7.03 6.04
N LEU A 71 3.98 -7.34 4.79
CA LEU A 71 4.13 -8.72 4.31
C LEU A 71 5.31 -9.43 4.98
N ASP A 72 6.44 -8.73 5.13
CA ASP A 72 7.60 -9.26 5.86
C ASP A 72 7.25 -9.54 7.32
N ASP A 73 6.51 -8.64 7.97
CA ASP A 73 6.05 -8.83 9.36
C ASP A 73 5.11 -10.03 9.49
N LEU A 74 4.18 -10.22 8.54
CA LEU A 74 3.31 -11.39 8.50
C LEU A 74 4.13 -12.69 8.44
N GLN A 75 5.14 -12.72 7.57
CA GLN A 75 6.01 -13.88 7.42
C GLN A 75 6.85 -14.12 8.69
N ARG A 76 7.36 -13.06 9.32
CA ARG A 76 8.12 -13.15 10.57
C ARG A 76 7.29 -13.72 11.71
N LEU A 77 6.05 -13.26 11.89
CA LEU A 77 5.14 -13.80 12.89
C LEU A 77 4.91 -15.31 12.68
N PHE A 78 4.73 -15.73 11.42
CA PHE A 78 4.53 -17.14 11.09
C PHE A 78 5.76 -18.00 11.41
N LEU A 79 6.95 -17.53 11.03
CA LEU A 79 8.20 -18.24 11.29
C LEU A 79 8.55 -18.26 12.79
N SER A 80 8.21 -17.20 13.53
CA SER A 80 8.37 -17.17 14.99
C SER A 80 7.50 -18.24 15.64
N LEU A 81 6.22 -18.30 15.30
CA LEU A 81 5.33 -19.35 15.80
C LEU A 81 5.83 -20.75 15.41
N GLN A 82 6.32 -20.92 14.18
CA GLN A 82 6.90 -22.19 13.76
C GLN A 82 8.07 -22.62 14.66
N SER A 83 8.97 -21.68 14.98
CA SER A 83 10.09 -21.91 15.89
C SER A 83 9.59 -22.30 17.28
N ASP A 84 8.70 -21.48 17.86
CA ASP A 84 8.15 -21.66 19.21
C ASP A 84 7.41 -23.00 19.38
N LEU A 85 6.66 -23.41 18.34
CA LEU A 85 5.98 -24.70 18.32
C LEU A 85 6.95 -25.87 18.16
N SER A 86 8.00 -25.71 17.36
CA SER A 86 9.00 -26.76 17.15
C SER A 86 9.79 -27.09 18.42
N GLU A 87 10.07 -26.09 19.25
CA GLU A 87 10.68 -26.27 20.58
C GLU A 87 9.80 -27.10 21.52
N ARG A 88 8.48 -27.09 21.29
CA ARG A 88 7.47 -27.86 22.03
C ARG A 88 7.12 -29.19 21.34
N GLY A 89 7.85 -29.56 20.29
CA GLY A 89 7.62 -30.81 19.54
C GLY A 89 6.45 -30.76 18.55
N VAL A 90 5.83 -29.60 18.33
CA VAL A 90 4.71 -29.43 17.41
C VAL A 90 5.21 -28.96 16.05
N ARG A 91 4.78 -29.64 14.99
CA ARG A 91 5.08 -29.24 13.60
C ARG A 91 3.97 -28.32 13.09
N LEU A 92 4.25 -27.02 12.95
CA LEU A 92 3.27 -26.06 12.41
C LEU A 92 2.75 -26.48 11.03
N SER A 93 3.58 -27.07 10.17
CA SER A 93 3.19 -27.56 8.84
C SER A 93 2.10 -28.65 8.86
N ALA A 94 1.89 -29.33 9.99
CA ALA A 94 0.76 -30.27 10.17
C ALA A 94 -0.56 -29.55 10.51
N LEU A 95 -0.47 -28.30 10.97
CA LEU A 95 -1.60 -27.44 11.32
C LEU A 95 -1.95 -26.50 10.16
N ALA A 96 -0.94 -25.79 9.63
CA ALA A 96 -1.06 -24.78 8.59
C ALA A 96 0.20 -24.76 7.69
N SER A 97 0.02 -24.69 6.37
CA SER A 97 1.12 -24.66 5.39
C SER A 97 1.73 -23.26 5.20
N ASP A 98 0.94 -22.23 5.44
CA ASP A 98 1.23 -20.84 5.14
C ASP A 98 0.45 -19.90 6.08
N PRO A 99 0.81 -18.61 6.16
CA PRO A 99 0.16 -17.65 7.06
C PRO A 99 -1.36 -17.52 6.86
N LEU A 100 -1.84 -17.60 5.61
CA LEU A 100 -3.26 -17.45 5.31
C LEU A 100 -4.05 -18.68 5.78
N SER A 101 -3.51 -19.89 5.54
CA SER A 101 -4.13 -21.13 6.04
C SER A 101 -4.25 -21.16 7.57
N LEU A 102 -3.32 -20.52 8.29
CA LEU A 102 -3.38 -20.37 9.75
C LEU A 102 -4.49 -19.40 10.17
N LEU A 103 -4.63 -18.29 9.45
CA LEU A 103 -5.70 -17.31 9.67
C LEU A 103 -7.09 -17.89 9.38
N ASP A 104 -7.22 -18.75 8.38
CA ASP A 104 -8.49 -19.40 8.02
C ASP A 104 -8.83 -20.56 8.98
N GLY A 105 -7.82 -21.24 9.53
CA GLY A 105 -8.01 -22.42 10.38
C GLY A 105 -8.67 -22.11 11.73
N ALA A 106 -9.72 -22.85 12.08
CA ALA A 106 -10.41 -22.68 13.35
C ALA A 106 -9.61 -23.26 14.54
N LEU A 107 -9.54 -22.54 15.66
CA LEU A 107 -8.85 -23.00 16.88
C LEU A 107 -9.28 -24.40 17.36
N PRO A 108 -10.59 -24.76 17.37
CA PRO A 108 -11.01 -26.11 17.76
C PRO A 108 -10.42 -27.20 16.86
N ALA A 109 -10.24 -26.94 15.56
CA ALA A 109 -9.63 -27.91 14.66
C ALA A 109 -8.14 -28.12 14.97
N PHE A 110 -7.44 -27.08 15.42
CA PHE A 110 -6.06 -27.22 15.92
C PHE A 110 -6.03 -28.00 17.23
N GLN A 111 -6.98 -27.76 18.14
CA GLN A 111 -7.09 -28.51 19.40
C GLN A 111 -7.28 -30.01 19.15
N GLU A 112 -8.16 -30.40 18.22
CA GLU A 112 -8.36 -31.79 17.85
C GLU A 112 -7.08 -32.45 17.29
N ARG A 113 -6.31 -31.72 16.47
CA ARG A 113 -5.03 -32.22 15.93
C ARG A 113 -3.93 -32.33 16.96
N LEU A 114 -4.03 -31.58 18.05
CA LEU A 114 -3.12 -31.60 19.19
C LEU A 114 -3.62 -32.52 20.31
N ALA A 115 -4.72 -33.25 20.10
CA ALA A 115 -5.27 -34.17 21.09
C ALA A 115 -4.23 -35.24 21.45
N GLY A 116 -3.96 -35.37 22.76
CA GLY A 116 -2.97 -36.31 23.28
C GLY A 116 -1.60 -35.69 23.62
N MET A 117 -1.43 -34.38 23.44
CA MET A 117 -0.34 -33.65 24.09
C MET A 117 -0.70 -33.29 25.53
N ASP A 118 0.28 -33.35 26.44
CA ASP A 118 0.10 -32.96 27.84
C ASP A 118 0.03 -31.42 28.03
N ASP A 119 0.62 -30.65 27.10
CA ASP A 119 0.72 -29.18 27.15
C ASP A 119 0.01 -28.47 25.97
N VAL A 120 -1.24 -28.83 25.68
CA VAL A 120 -2.01 -28.27 24.55
C VAL A 120 -2.42 -26.81 24.77
N GLU A 121 -2.84 -26.44 25.98
CA GLU A 121 -3.30 -25.09 26.33
C GLU A 121 -2.29 -23.98 25.97
N PRO A 122 -1.02 -24.02 26.39
CA PRO A 122 -0.06 -22.96 26.05
C PRO A 122 0.27 -22.91 24.55
N VAL A 123 0.17 -24.05 23.84
CA VAL A 123 0.33 -24.10 22.38
C VAL A 123 -0.84 -23.41 21.68
N LEU A 124 -2.08 -23.70 22.10
CA LEU A 124 -3.26 -23.04 21.56
C LEU A 124 -3.27 -21.55 21.85
N ALA A 125 -2.84 -21.13 23.03
CA ALA A 125 -2.69 -19.72 23.38
C ALA A 125 -1.70 -19.00 22.46
N SER A 126 -0.52 -19.60 22.21
CA SER A 126 0.48 -19.05 21.28
C SER A 126 -0.04 -18.96 19.84
N ILE A 127 -0.78 -19.98 19.38
CA ILE A 127 -1.43 -19.96 18.06
C ILE A 127 -2.48 -18.84 18.00
N ALA A 128 -3.32 -18.70 19.03
CA ALA A 128 -4.37 -17.68 19.07
C ALA A 128 -3.80 -16.26 19.09
N GLU A 129 -2.77 -16.01 19.90
CA GLU A 129 -2.08 -14.73 19.98
C GLU A 129 -1.42 -14.36 18.64
N THR A 130 -0.68 -15.30 18.05
CA THR A 130 -0.05 -15.08 16.74
C THR A 130 -1.11 -14.81 15.67
N LYS A 131 -2.21 -15.58 15.69
CA LYS A 131 -3.31 -15.38 14.75
C LYS A 131 -3.93 -14.00 14.89
N GLN A 132 -4.13 -13.50 16.11
CA GLN A 132 -4.61 -12.14 16.34
C GLN A 132 -3.63 -11.09 15.81
N ALA A 133 -2.33 -11.23 16.07
CA ALA A 133 -1.31 -10.33 15.54
C ALA A 133 -1.28 -10.32 14.00
N MET A 134 -1.41 -11.49 13.37
CA MET A 134 -1.51 -11.61 11.91
C MET A 134 -2.78 -10.96 11.36
N GLN A 135 -3.93 -11.09 12.03
CA GLN A 135 -5.17 -10.43 11.63
C GLN A 135 -5.02 -8.91 11.62
N GLU A 136 -4.31 -8.34 12.59
CA GLU A 136 -4.02 -6.90 12.60
C GLU A 136 -3.16 -6.50 11.40
N VAL A 137 -2.13 -7.28 11.06
CA VAL A 137 -1.31 -7.06 9.86
C VAL A 137 -2.16 -7.13 8.59
N VAL A 138 -3.02 -8.14 8.45
CA VAL A 138 -3.92 -8.28 7.29
C VAL A 138 -4.89 -7.12 7.18
N SER A 139 -5.47 -6.65 8.29
CA SER A 139 -6.36 -5.49 8.27
C SER A 139 -5.65 -4.21 7.78
N ARG A 140 -4.35 -4.04 8.12
CA ARG A 140 -3.53 -2.94 7.60
C ARG A 140 -3.27 -3.10 6.09
N LEU A 141 -3.00 -4.31 5.62
CA LEU A 141 -2.81 -4.60 4.20
C LEU A 141 -4.08 -4.32 3.38
N GLU A 142 -5.26 -4.63 3.93
CA GLU A 142 -6.54 -4.32 3.31
C GLU A 142 -6.75 -2.81 3.20
N LEU A 143 -6.51 -2.06 4.28
CA LEU A 143 -6.59 -0.60 4.26
C LEU A 143 -5.62 0.03 3.26
N LEU A 144 -4.37 -0.46 3.20
CA LEU A 144 -3.39 0.00 2.23
C LEU A 144 -3.85 -0.27 0.79
N ARG A 145 -4.46 -1.43 0.52
CA ARG A 145 -5.01 -1.74 -0.80
C ARG A 145 -6.16 -0.80 -1.19
N GLU A 146 -7.06 -0.50 -0.26
CA GLU A 146 -8.16 0.45 -0.51
C GLU A 146 -7.62 1.85 -0.77
N LEU A 147 -6.63 2.29 0.00
CA LEU A 147 -5.93 3.55 -0.20
C LEU A 147 -5.26 3.63 -1.57
N THR A 148 -4.49 2.61 -1.97
CA THR A 148 -3.82 2.62 -3.28
C THR A 148 -4.83 2.68 -4.40
N THR A 149 -5.93 1.91 -4.31
CA THR A 149 -7.02 1.92 -5.29
C THR A 149 -7.62 3.32 -5.43
N TYR A 150 -7.88 3.99 -4.29
CA TYR A 150 -8.42 5.35 -4.29
C TYR A 150 -7.48 6.35 -5.00
N VAL A 151 -6.18 6.31 -4.70
CA VAL A 151 -5.21 7.22 -5.33
C VAL A 151 -5.05 6.92 -6.82
N GLU A 152 -5.04 5.64 -7.21
CA GLU A 152 -5.02 5.22 -8.62
C GLU A 152 -6.24 5.72 -9.38
N ASP A 153 -7.44 5.65 -8.80
CA ASP A 153 -8.66 6.16 -9.43
C ASP A 153 -8.57 7.66 -9.73
N TRP A 154 -7.98 8.45 -8.83
CA TRP A 154 -7.72 9.87 -9.07
C TRP A 154 -6.72 10.10 -10.20
N LEU A 155 -5.61 9.34 -10.23
CA LEU A 155 -4.64 9.40 -11.31
C LEU A 155 -5.27 9.06 -12.66
N TRP A 156 -6.09 8.02 -12.73
CA TRP A 156 -6.84 7.65 -13.93
C TRP A 156 -7.85 8.74 -14.34
N GLY A 157 -8.54 9.35 -13.37
CA GLY A 157 -9.44 10.46 -13.59
C GLY A 157 -8.75 11.66 -14.25
N MET A 158 -7.58 12.04 -13.72
CA MET A 158 -6.76 13.13 -14.27
C MET A 158 -6.21 12.80 -15.65
N ALA A 159 -5.68 11.58 -15.84
CA ALA A 159 -5.17 11.13 -17.14
C ALA A 159 -6.26 11.20 -18.22
N ARG A 160 -7.50 10.80 -17.88
CA ARG A 160 -8.64 10.88 -18.78
C ARG A 160 -9.00 12.31 -19.14
N GLN A 161 -9.01 13.22 -18.17
CA GLN A 161 -9.25 14.64 -18.42
C GLN A 161 -8.20 15.22 -19.37
N TRP A 162 -6.92 14.91 -19.16
CA TRP A 162 -5.85 15.37 -20.04
C TRP A 162 -6.03 14.88 -21.48
N ILE A 163 -6.34 13.59 -21.67
CA ILE A 163 -6.62 13.01 -23.00
C ILE A 163 -7.77 13.72 -23.70
N GLN A 164 -8.82 14.11 -22.97
CA GLN A 164 -9.96 14.84 -23.53
C GLN A 164 -9.64 16.30 -23.87
N THR A 165 -8.68 16.92 -23.18
CA THR A 165 -8.23 18.29 -23.45
C THR A 165 -7.17 18.38 -24.56
N LEU A 166 -6.59 17.24 -24.99
CA LEU A 166 -5.70 17.20 -26.14
C LEU A 166 -6.49 17.50 -27.42
N PRO A 167 -6.10 18.50 -28.22
CA PRO A 167 -6.76 18.75 -29.50
C PRO A 167 -6.67 17.49 -30.37
N PRO A 168 -7.69 17.19 -31.19
CA PRO A 168 -7.60 16.06 -32.11
C PRO A 168 -6.36 16.27 -32.98
N ALA A 169 -5.47 15.28 -32.98
CA ALA A 169 -4.35 15.25 -33.92
C ALA A 169 -4.95 15.25 -35.33
N PHE A 170 -4.98 16.41 -35.98
CA PHE A 170 -5.44 16.55 -37.35
C PHE A 170 -4.55 15.67 -38.24
N PRO A 171 -5.07 14.60 -38.88
CA PRO A 171 -4.34 13.93 -39.93
C PRO A 171 -4.51 14.77 -41.19
N GLY A 172 -3.52 15.62 -41.48
CA GLY A 172 -3.45 16.36 -42.75
C GLY A 172 -3.42 17.87 -42.60
N GLY A 173 -2.36 18.42 -41.99
CA GLY A 173 -1.98 19.81 -42.18
C GLY A 173 -1.05 19.94 -43.37
N SER A 174 -1.60 20.10 -44.57
CA SER A 174 -0.83 20.56 -45.74
C SER A 174 -0.23 21.93 -45.43
N VAL A 175 1.08 22.06 -45.62
CA VAL A 175 1.83 23.32 -45.59
C VAL A 175 1.13 24.35 -46.49
N PRO A 176 0.77 25.55 -46.04
CA PRO A 176 0.35 26.59 -46.95
C PRO A 176 1.61 27.15 -47.61
N GLY A 177 1.94 26.56 -48.76
CA GLY A 177 2.83 27.18 -49.73
C GLY A 177 2.08 28.27 -50.48
N GLY A 178 2.67 29.46 -50.52
CA GLY A 178 2.51 30.45 -51.58
C GLY A 178 1.17 31.17 -51.66
N GLU A 179 1.19 32.47 -51.43
CA GLU A 179 0.97 33.44 -52.52
C GLU A 179 1.37 34.84 -52.05
N TYR A 180 2.49 35.34 -52.57
CA TYR A 180 2.75 36.76 -52.67
C TYR A 180 1.74 37.33 -53.67
N VAL A 181 0.93 38.30 -53.26
CA VAL A 181 0.22 39.18 -54.19
C VAL A 181 0.65 40.62 -53.89
N GLN A 182 1.05 41.28 -54.98
CA GLN A 182 1.70 42.58 -55.09
C GLN A 182 0.86 43.75 -54.58
#